data_AF-A0A6L7U8E7-F1
#
_entry.id   AF-A0A6L7U8E7-F1
#
_cell.length_a   1.000
_cell.length_b   1.000
_cell.length_c   1.000
_cell.angle_alpha   90.00
_cell.angle_beta   90.00
_cell.angle_gamma   90.00
#
_symmetry.space_group_name_H-M   'P 1'
#
loop_
_entity.id
_entity.type
_entity.pdbx_description
1 polymer ?
#
loop_
_entity_poly.entity_id
_entity_poly.type
_entity_poly.pdbx_seq_one_letter_code
_entity_poly.pdbx_strand_id
1 'polypeptide(L)'
;MLAANIQVSMDGRGRALDNVFCERLWRSVKYENIYLNQYDTVRQLQVGLSAYFDFKNHERPHQSLNYRTPAEEHFVLCSEPAVFA
;
A
#
# COMPACT_ATOMS: atom_id res chain seq x y z
N MET A 1 -6.24 -12.63 -14.01
CA MET A 1 -4.86 -13.13 -13.83
C MET A 1 -4.35 -13.77 -15.12
N LEU A 2 -4.97 -14.84 -15.65
CA LEU A 2 -4.54 -15.48 -16.90
C LEU A 2 -4.67 -14.59 -18.14
N ALA A 3 -5.77 -13.82 -18.27
CA ALA A 3 -5.96 -12.91 -19.41
C ALA A 3 -5.00 -11.71 -19.45
N ALA A 4 -4.32 -11.42 -18.34
CA ALA A 4 -3.35 -10.32 -18.21
C ALA A 4 -1.90 -10.82 -18.11
N ASN A 5 -1.67 -12.13 -18.28
CA ASN A 5 -0.36 -12.78 -18.17
C ASN A 5 0.41 -12.47 -16.86
N ILE A 6 -0.32 -12.29 -15.75
CA ILE A 6 0.28 -11.98 -14.43
C ILE A 6 0.76 -13.28 -13.78
N GLN A 7 2.06 -13.35 -13.47
CA GLN A 7 2.63 -14.46 -12.69
C GLN A 7 2.29 -14.30 -11.21
N VAL A 8 1.78 -15.37 -10.59
CA VAL A 8 1.51 -15.40 -9.15
C VAL A 8 2.71 -16.04 -8.46
N SER A 9 3.49 -15.25 -7.73
CA SER A 9 4.54 -15.74 -6.84
C SER A 9 3.99 -15.92 -5.43
N MET A 10 4.16 -17.11 -4.85
CA MET A 10 3.95 -17.36 -3.42
C MET A 10 5.21 -18.02 -2.87
N ASP A 11 5.73 -17.46 -1.79
CA ASP A 11 6.76 -18.07 -0.96
C ASP A 11 6.15 -19.27 -0.22
N GLY A 12 7.01 -20.24 0.10
CA GLY A 12 6.57 -21.51 0.68
C GLY A 12 5.74 -21.35 1.95
N ARG A 13 4.85 -22.31 2.23
CA ARG A 13 4.01 -22.32 3.44
C ARG A 13 4.87 -22.07 4.69
N GLY A 14 4.53 -21.02 5.45
CA GLY A 14 5.22 -20.67 6.70
C GLY A 14 6.35 -19.65 6.54
N ARG A 15 6.60 -19.12 5.34
CA ARG A 15 7.50 -17.98 5.15
C ARG A 15 6.73 -16.66 5.18
N ALA A 16 7.16 -15.75 6.05
CA ALA A 16 6.43 -14.53 6.38
C ALA A 16 6.80 -13.32 5.51
N LEU A 17 7.81 -13.45 4.62
CA LEU A 17 8.35 -12.31 3.87
C LEU A 17 7.35 -11.75 2.86
N ASP A 18 6.55 -12.60 2.22
CA ASP A 18 5.51 -12.14 1.30
C ASP A 18 4.43 -11.31 2.00
N ASN A 19 4.10 -11.67 3.24
CA ASN A 19 3.02 -11.01 3.97
C ASN A 19 3.49 -9.83 4.82
N VAL A 20 4.80 -9.71 5.09
CA VAL A 20 5.33 -8.70 6.02
C VAL A 20 4.95 -7.27 5.62
N PHE A 21 4.91 -6.98 4.32
CA PHE A 21 4.53 -5.67 3.80
C PHE A 21 3.04 -5.39 4.03
N CYS A 22 2.18 -6.35 3.70
CA CYS A 22 0.74 -6.28 3.94
C CYS A 22 0.43 -6.13 5.43
N GLU A 23 1.09 -6.91 6.30
CA GLU A 23 0.90 -6.82 7.75
C GLU A 23 1.30 -5.46 8.32
N ARG A 24 2.46 -4.93 7.90
CA ARG A 24 2.91 -3.59 8.30
C ARG A 24 1.93 -2.51 7.84
N LEU A 25 1.45 -2.59 6.61
CA LEU A 25 0.43 -1.67 6.09
C LEU A 25 -0.84 -1.71 6.95
N TRP A 26 -1.38 -2.89 7.19
CA TRP A 26 -2.61 -3.07 7.97
C TRP A 26 -2.45 -2.67 9.44
N ARG A 27 -1.25 -2.83 10.02
CA ARG A 27 -0.96 -2.29 11.34
C ARG A 27 -1.12 -0.77 11.35
N SER A 28 -0.50 -0.05 10.41
CA SER A 28 -0.67 1.41 10.34
C SER A 28 -2.13 1.82 10.14
N VAL A 29 -2.84 1.18 9.20
CA VAL A 29 -4.26 1.49 8.92
C VAL A 29 -5.12 1.35 10.17
N LYS A 30 -4.93 0.27 10.93
CA LYS A 30 -5.70 0.03 12.15
C LYS A 30 -5.46 1.10 13.21
N TYR A 31 -4.19 1.41 13.49
CA TYR A 31 -3.84 2.34 14.56
C TYR A 31 -4.04 3.81 14.20
N GLU A 32 -3.76 4.20 12.95
CA GLU A 32 -3.83 5.61 12.52
C GLU A 32 -5.22 6.01 12.01
N ASN A 33 -6.09 5.06 11.67
CA ASN A 33 -7.41 5.37 11.10
C ASN A 33 -8.55 4.63 11.79
N ILE A 34 -8.57 3.29 11.76
CA ILE A 34 -9.76 2.53 12.18
C ILE A 34 -10.04 2.70 13.68
N TYR A 35 -9.03 2.58 14.53
CA TYR A 35 -9.18 2.68 15.98
C TYR A 35 -9.48 4.10 16.46
N LEU A 36 -9.10 5.12 15.68
CA LEU A 36 -9.36 6.53 16.02
C LEU A 36 -10.76 6.98 15.59
N ASN A 37 -11.23 6.53 14.41
CA ASN A 37 -12.47 7.04 13.83
C ASN A 37 -13.73 6.25 14.17
N GLN A 38 -13.61 5.02 14.68
CA GLN A 38 -14.73 4.18 15.14
C GLN A 38 -15.96 4.22 14.22
N TYR A 39 -15.80 3.75 12.98
CA TYR A 39 -16.88 3.80 11.98
C TYR A 39 -18.09 2.94 12.37
N ASP A 40 -19.29 3.52 12.30
CA ASP A 40 -20.55 2.84 12.63
C ASP A 40 -21.04 1.91 11.52
N THR A 41 -20.68 2.21 10.27
CA THR A 41 -21.14 1.47 9.09
C THR A 41 -20.00 1.12 8.13
N VAL A 42 -20.16 0.03 7.40
CA VAL A 42 -19.21 -0.39 6.35
C VAL A 42 -19.04 0.70 5.29
N ARG A 43 -20.10 1.43 4.95
CA ARG A 43 -20.03 2.54 3.98
C ARG A 43 -19.12 3.66 4.46
N GLN A 44 -19.25 4.07 5.72
CA GLN A 44 -18.36 5.08 6.31
C GLN A 44 -16.91 4.59 6.38
N LEU A 45 -16.70 3.32 6.74
CA LEU A 45 -15.37 2.71 6.73
C LEU A 45 -14.74 2.75 5.33
N GLN A 46 -15.49 2.44 4.27
CA GLN A 46 -14.98 2.50 2.90
C GLN A 46 -14.54 3.91 2.51
N VAL A 47 -15.36 4.93 2.82
CA VAL A 47 -15.01 6.33 2.54
C VAL A 47 -13.79 6.75 3.37
N GLY A 48 -13.76 6.41 4.65
CA GLY A 48 -12.66 6.72 5.55
C GLY A 48 -11.34 6.05 5.16
N LEU A 49 -11.39 4.80 4.71
CA LEU A 49 -10.22 4.09 4.19
C LEU A 49 -9.73 4.72 2.88
N SER A 50 -10.63 5.08 1.96
CA SER A 50 -10.25 5.77 0.72
C SER A 50 -9.48 7.04 1.03
N ALA A 51 -10.04 7.91 1.88
CA ALA A 51 -9.39 9.14 2.29
C ALA A 51 -8.04 8.91 2.98
N TYR A 52 -7.94 7.89 3.84
CA TYR A 52 -6.66 7.54 4.49
C TYR A 52 -5.60 7.08 3.49
N PHE A 53 -5.96 6.24 2.51
CA PHE A 53 -5.02 5.77 1.49
C PHE A 53 -4.61 6.89 0.54
N ASP A 54 -5.52 7.79 0.19
CA ASP A 54 -5.20 8.96 -0.63
C ASP A 54 -4.17 9.85 0.08
N PHE A 55 -4.42 10.20 1.35
CA PHE A 55 -3.49 10.95 2.19
C PHE A 55 -2.13 10.24 2.31
N LYS A 56 -2.13 8.94 2.64
CA LYS A 56 -0.90 8.18 2.87
C LYS A 56 -0.05 8.06 1.61
N ASN A 57 -0.67 7.92 0.44
CA ASN A 57 0.04 7.69 -0.82
C ASN A 57 0.46 8.99 -1.53
N HIS A 58 -0.31 10.07 -1.39
CA HIS A 58 -0.10 11.29 -2.19
C HIS A 58 0.29 12.53 -1.37
N GLU A 59 0.09 12.53 -0.05
CA GLU A 59 0.33 13.71 0.78
C GLU A 59 1.43 13.48 1.83
N ARG A 60 1.55 12.26 2.37
CA ARG A 60 2.52 11.94 3.43
C ARG A 60 3.91 11.63 2.86
N PRO A 61 4.94 12.44 3.14
CA PRO A 61 6.31 12.13 2.75
C PRO A 61 6.91 11.05 3.65
N HIS A 62 7.74 10.18 3.10
CA HIS A 62 8.43 9.13 3.85
C HIS A 62 9.94 9.36 3.84
N GLN A 63 10.58 9.32 5.01
CA GLN A 63 12.03 9.48 5.13
C GLN A 63 12.80 8.41 4.33
N SER A 64 12.30 7.18 4.31
CA SER A 64 12.88 6.08 3.51
C SER A 64 12.77 6.30 2.00
N LEU A 65 11.94 7.25 1.57
CA LEU A 65 11.72 7.63 0.17
C LEU A 65 12.32 9.02 -0.12
N ASN A 66 13.37 9.44 0.59
CA ASN A 66 13.98 10.77 0.44
C ASN A 66 12.96 11.92 0.61
N TYR A 67 12.00 11.78 1.52
CA TYR A 67 10.91 12.72 1.73
C TYR A 67 10.01 12.93 0.50
N ARG A 68 9.88 11.91 -0.34
CA ARG A 68 8.83 11.81 -1.36
C ARG A 68 7.68 10.94 -0.87
N THR A 69 6.57 11.06 -1.57
CA THR A 69 5.36 10.28 -1.34
C THR A 69 5.45 8.94 -2.08
N PRO A 70 4.73 7.91 -1.61
CA PRO A 70 4.71 6.62 -2.31
C PRO A 70 4.25 6.72 -3.76
N ALA A 71 3.30 7.60 -4.06
CA ALA A 71 2.82 7.84 -5.42
C ALA A 71 3.92 8.42 -6.32
N GLU A 72 4.66 9.44 -5.84
CA GLU A 72 5.76 10.04 -6.61
C GLU A 72 6.81 8.99 -6.98
N GLU A 73 7.24 8.16 -6.02
CA GLU A 73 8.22 7.09 -6.30
C GLU A 73 7.66 6.03 -7.25
N HIS A 74 6.41 5.61 -7.08
CA HIS A 74 5.80 4.58 -7.93
C HIS A 74 5.63 5.04 -9.39
N PHE A 75 5.15 6.27 -9.60
CA PHE A 75 4.93 6.80 -10.95
C PHE A 75 6.24 7.22 -11.65
N VAL A 76 7.27 7.60 -10.90
CA VAL A 76 8.64 7.79 -11.45
C VAL A 76 9.20 6.45 -11.94
N LEU A 77 9.09 5.37 -11.16
CA LEU A 77 9.54 4.03 -11.59
C LEU A 77 8.78 3.47 -12.79
N CYS A 78 7.54 3.93 -13.03
CA CYS A 78 6.73 3.50 -14.17
C CYS A 78 6.97 4.34 -15.44
N SER A 79 7.64 5.50 -15.32
CA SER A 79 7.98 6.38 -16.44
C SER A 79 9.41 6.18 -16.95
N GLU A 80 10.29 5.54 -16.18
CA GLU A 80 11.54 5.01 -16.71
C GLU A 80 11.29 3.65 -17.39
N PRO A 81 11.71 3.44 -18.65
CA PRO A 81 11.70 2.10 -19.21
C PRO A 81 12.62 1.25 -18.35
N ALA A 82 12.07 0.16 -17.81
CA ALA A 82 12.78 -0.81 -17.00
C ALA A 82 14.18 -1.12 -17.58
N VAL A 83 15.22 -0.48 -17.05
CA VAL A 83 16.61 -0.86 -17.29
C VAL A 83 16.87 -2.06 -16.38
N PHE A 84 16.26 -3.19 -16.72
CA PHE A 84 16.76 -4.49 -16.32
C PHE A 84 17.85 -4.86 -17.34
N ALA A 85 19.09 -4.61 -16.94
CA ALA A 85 20.26 -5.29 -17.47
C ALA A 85 20.50 -6.56 -16.65
#